data_AF-A0A933XXT3-F1
#
_entry.id   AF-A0A933XXT3-F1
#
_cell.length_a   1.000
_cell.length_b   1.000
_cell.length_c   1.000
_cell.angle_alpha   90.00
_cell.angle_beta   90.00
_cell.angle_gamma   90.00
#
_symmetry.space_group_name_H-M   'P 1'
#
loop_
_entity.id
_entity.type
_entity.pdbx_description
1 polymer ?
#
loop_
_entity_poly.entity_id
_entity_poly.type
_entity_poly.pdbx_seq_one_letter_code
_entity_poly.pdbx_strand_id
1 'polypeptide(L)'
;MRGCRSCTSAVVAFALATAPADAQDFGEVQAAVEAGDYAAARTLAERVAEPIESARALVWVDYGARDYVGAALAARAGLELAPEDAWLAERAAAAALAQRDGDAAATALEALDRAVRALPAPERGVWKTSADLYRRTADELVALERSGARARTLARTTVLALLGAAVLAVGWGLRRADSAHLEQP
;
A
#
# COMPACT_ATOMS: atom_id res chain seq x y z
N MET A 1 8.49 21.01 -2.60
CA MET A 1 8.26 19.68 -1.98
C MET A 1 8.73 18.60 -2.96
N ARG A 2 9.98 18.14 -2.84
CA ARG A 2 10.49 17.02 -3.66
C ARG A 2 10.03 15.73 -2.98
N GLY A 3 9.01 15.09 -3.55
CA GLY A 3 8.50 13.81 -3.05
C GLY A 3 9.61 12.77 -3.06
N CYS A 4 9.84 12.14 -1.91
CA CYS A 4 10.85 11.12 -1.72
C CYS A 4 10.48 9.85 -2.52
N ARG A 5 10.78 9.84 -3.82
CA ARG A 5 10.71 8.64 -4.67
C ARG A 5 11.78 7.60 -4.27
N SER A 6 12.79 8.04 -3.51
CA SER A 6 13.93 7.22 -3.07
C SER A 6 13.55 6.11 -2.09
N CYS A 7 12.59 6.35 -1.17
CA CYS A 7 12.21 5.34 -0.18
C CYS A 7 11.47 4.15 -0.81
N THR A 8 10.61 4.41 -1.81
CA THR A 8 9.83 3.36 -2.46
C THR A 8 10.73 2.43 -3.29
N SER A 9 11.75 2.97 -3.97
CA SER A 9 12.74 2.15 -4.69
C SER A 9 13.57 1.27 -3.75
N ALA A 10 13.92 1.77 -2.56
CA ALA A 10 14.71 1.00 -1.59
C ALA A 10 13.91 -0.16 -0.98
N VAL A 11 12.61 0.02 -0.74
CA VAL A 11 11.73 -1.03 -0.20
C VAL A 11 11.47 -2.12 -1.24
N VAL A 12 11.23 -1.75 -2.50
CA VAL A 12 11.07 -2.72 -3.59
C VAL A 12 12.37 -3.51 -3.80
N ALA A 13 13.53 -2.83 -3.79
CA ALA A 13 14.83 -3.48 -3.91
C ALA A 13 15.17 -4.39 -2.71
N PHE A 14 14.79 -3.99 -1.49
CA PHE A 14 15.01 -4.80 -0.29
C PHE A 14 14.08 -6.02 -0.25
N ALA A 15 12.81 -5.87 -0.63
CA ALA A 15 11.88 -7.01 -0.78
C ALA A 15 12.41 -8.05 -1.78
N LEU A 16 13.03 -7.61 -2.88
CA LEU A 16 13.67 -8.51 -3.83
C LEU A 16 14.93 -9.20 -3.26
N ALA A 17 15.60 -8.58 -2.27
CA ALA A 17 16.87 -9.05 -1.72
C ALA A 17 16.77 -9.88 -0.42
N THR A 18 15.66 -9.79 0.32
CA THR A 18 15.48 -10.47 1.62
C THR A 18 14.61 -11.71 1.59
N ALA A 19 14.30 -12.26 0.41
CA ALA A 19 13.85 -13.64 0.35
C ALA A 19 14.93 -14.52 1.00
N PRO A 20 14.64 -15.24 2.11
CA PRO A 20 15.60 -16.19 2.64
C PRO A 20 16.02 -17.16 1.53
N ALA A 21 17.28 -17.59 1.59
CA ALA A 21 17.97 -18.36 0.56
C ALA A 21 17.42 -19.79 0.34
N ASP A 22 16.24 -20.09 0.86
CA ASP A 22 15.35 -21.14 0.37
C ASP A 22 14.67 -20.54 -0.86
N ALA A 23 15.46 -20.36 -1.93
CA ALA A 23 14.98 -19.91 -3.22
C ALA A 23 13.80 -20.81 -3.60
N GLN A 24 12.58 -20.28 -3.54
CA GLN A 24 11.40 -20.98 -4.05
C GLN A 24 11.64 -21.16 -5.55
N ASP A 25 12.10 -22.35 -5.91
CA ASP A 25 12.25 -22.74 -7.29
C ASP A 25 10.86 -22.98 -7.85
N PHE A 26 10.31 -21.95 -8.47
CA PHE A 26 9.03 -22.06 -9.17
C PHE A 26 9.20 -22.65 -10.58
N GLY A 27 10.39 -23.15 -10.92
CA GLY A 27 10.70 -23.86 -12.15
C GLY A 27 10.22 -23.12 -13.40
N GLU A 28 9.24 -23.70 -14.09
CA GLU A 28 8.67 -23.15 -15.32
C GLU A 28 8.00 -21.77 -15.12
N VAL A 29 7.42 -21.50 -13.94
CA VAL A 29 6.84 -20.18 -13.63
C VAL A 29 7.94 -19.13 -13.58
N GLN A 30 9.06 -19.42 -12.92
CA GLN A 30 10.18 -18.50 -12.82
C GLN A 30 10.78 -18.21 -14.20
N ALA A 31 10.98 -19.25 -15.02
CA ALA A 31 11.47 -19.09 -16.38
C ALA A 31 10.55 -18.19 -17.24
N ALA A 32 9.23 -18.36 -17.11
CA ALA A 32 8.25 -17.51 -17.81
C ALA A 32 8.27 -16.05 -17.31
N VAL A 33 8.42 -15.82 -16.01
CA VAL A 33 8.60 -14.48 -15.43
C VAL A 33 9.87 -13.81 -15.94
N GLU A 34 11.00 -14.53 -15.96
CA GLU A 34 12.29 -14.02 -16.47
C GLU A 34 12.25 -13.71 -17.97
N ALA A 35 11.47 -14.47 -18.73
CA ALA A 35 11.18 -14.19 -20.13
C ALA A 35 10.20 -13.00 -20.36
N GLY A 36 9.58 -12.49 -19.28
CA GLY A 36 8.59 -11.42 -19.34
C GLY A 36 7.19 -11.88 -19.79
N ASP A 37 6.96 -13.19 -19.90
CA ASP A 37 5.65 -13.76 -20.26
C ASP A 37 4.81 -14.02 -19.00
N TYR A 38 4.30 -12.94 -18.41
CA TYR A 38 3.52 -13.00 -17.19
C TYR A 38 2.17 -13.72 -17.37
N ALA A 39 1.61 -13.75 -18.58
CA ALA A 39 0.38 -14.47 -18.86
C ALA A 39 0.59 -15.99 -18.82
N ALA A 40 1.66 -16.47 -19.47
CA ALA A 40 2.04 -17.87 -19.38
C ALA A 40 2.46 -18.25 -17.94
N ALA A 41 3.24 -17.40 -17.28
CA ALA A 41 3.67 -17.62 -15.90
C ALA A 41 2.49 -17.75 -14.94
N ARG A 42 1.47 -16.90 -15.07
CA ARG A 42 0.25 -16.97 -14.27
C ARG A 42 -0.51 -18.28 -14.52
N THR A 43 -0.66 -18.66 -15.79
CA THR A 43 -1.31 -19.93 -16.17
C THR A 43 -0.56 -21.16 -15.61
N LEU A 44 0.77 -21.09 -15.48
CA LEU A 44 1.57 -22.13 -14.84
C LEU A 44 1.37 -22.12 -13.32
N ALA A 45 1.37 -20.94 -12.68
CA ALA A 45 1.14 -20.79 -11.24
C ALA A 45 -0.25 -21.30 -10.79
N GLU A 46 -1.29 -21.05 -11.58
CA GLU A 46 -2.66 -21.54 -11.32
C GLU A 46 -2.79 -23.07 -11.47
N ARG A 47 -1.85 -23.73 -12.17
CA ARG A 47 -1.81 -25.19 -12.35
C ARG A 47 -1.01 -25.91 -11.26
N VAL A 48 -0.35 -25.19 -10.37
CA VAL A 48 0.34 -25.78 -9.22
C VAL A 48 -0.70 -26.47 -8.33
N ALA A 49 -0.53 -27.78 -8.10
CA ALA A 49 -1.52 -28.60 -7.42
C ALA A 49 -1.66 -28.24 -5.93
N GLU A 50 -0.55 -27.88 -5.28
CA GLU A 50 -0.55 -27.55 -3.86
C GLU A 50 -1.02 -26.10 -3.67
N PRO A 51 -2.13 -25.85 -2.92
CA PRO A 51 -2.75 -24.53 -2.88
C PRO A 51 -1.86 -23.40 -2.35
N ILE A 52 -1.04 -23.68 -1.33
CA ILE A 52 -0.13 -22.70 -0.75
C ILE A 52 0.99 -22.35 -1.74
N GLU A 53 1.53 -23.35 -2.44
CA GLU A 53 2.55 -23.14 -3.47
C GLU A 53 1.99 -22.42 -4.69
N SER A 54 0.74 -22.69 -5.08
CA SER A 54 0.05 -21.91 -6.11
C SER A 54 -0.09 -20.44 -5.71
N ALA A 55 -0.50 -20.18 -4.45
CA ALA A 55 -0.58 -18.81 -3.94
C ALA A 55 0.79 -18.10 -3.95
N ARG A 56 1.86 -18.79 -3.52
CA ARG A 56 3.23 -18.26 -3.55
C ARG A 56 3.69 -17.95 -4.98
N ALA A 57 3.43 -18.85 -5.92
CA ALA A 57 3.74 -18.66 -7.33
C ALA A 57 2.97 -17.48 -7.94
N LEU A 58 1.67 -17.35 -7.63
CA LEU A 58 0.85 -16.21 -8.07
C LEU A 58 1.37 -14.88 -7.53
N VAL A 59 1.76 -14.84 -6.25
CA VAL A 59 2.40 -13.66 -5.65
C VAL A 59 3.66 -13.28 -6.42
N TRP A 60 4.52 -14.26 -6.72
CA TRP A 60 5.77 -14.04 -7.46
C TRP A 60 5.51 -13.46 -8.86
N VAL A 61 4.57 -14.06 -9.60
CA VAL A 61 4.19 -13.62 -10.95
C VAL A 61 3.62 -12.21 -10.93
N ASP A 62 2.62 -11.96 -10.08
CA ASP A 62 1.90 -10.69 -10.04
C ASP A 62 2.81 -9.56 -9.56
N TYR A 63 3.68 -9.83 -8.57
CA TYR A 63 4.66 -8.86 -8.11
C TYR A 63 5.70 -8.54 -9.19
N GLY A 64 6.16 -9.56 -9.93
CA GLY A 64 7.04 -9.40 -11.09
C GLY A 64 6.41 -8.57 -12.21
N ALA A 65 5.12 -8.78 -12.47
CA ALA A 65 4.33 -8.01 -13.42
C ALA A 65 4.00 -6.58 -12.94
N ARG A 66 4.34 -6.25 -11.68
CA ARG A 66 3.95 -5.03 -10.96
C ARG A 66 2.44 -4.89 -10.77
N ASP A 67 1.69 -5.99 -10.84
CA ASP A 67 0.32 -6.08 -10.38
C ASP A 67 0.30 -6.32 -8.87
N TYR A 68 0.52 -5.25 -8.10
CA TYR A 68 0.58 -5.35 -6.65
C TYR A 68 -0.79 -5.66 -6.01
N VAL A 69 -1.89 -5.35 -6.71
CA VAL A 69 -3.24 -5.73 -6.25
C VAL A 69 -3.41 -7.24 -6.36
N GLY A 70 -3.08 -7.82 -7.52
CA GLY A 70 -3.07 -9.27 -7.73
C GLY A 70 -2.18 -9.99 -6.71
N ALA A 71 -0.95 -9.50 -6.52
CA ALA A 71 -0.01 -10.07 -5.56
C ALA A 71 -0.56 -10.03 -4.12
N ALA A 72 -1.18 -8.92 -3.70
CA ALA A 72 -1.77 -8.83 -2.36
C ALA A 72 -2.97 -9.77 -2.18
N LEU A 73 -3.79 -9.96 -3.22
CA LEU A 73 -4.91 -10.90 -3.19
C LEU A 73 -4.43 -12.36 -3.10
N ALA A 74 -3.44 -12.74 -3.92
CA ALA A 74 -2.83 -14.06 -3.87
C ALA A 74 -2.18 -14.34 -2.51
N ALA A 75 -1.44 -13.37 -1.96
CA ALA A 75 -0.81 -13.50 -0.65
C ALA A 75 -1.86 -13.71 0.46
N ARG A 76 -2.96 -12.94 0.43
CA ARG A 76 -4.08 -13.11 1.37
C ARG A 76 -4.74 -14.48 1.26
N ALA A 77 -5.01 -14.95 0.05
CA ALA A 77 -5.58 -16.27 -0.17
C ALA A 77 -4.66 -17.38 0.39
N GLY A 78 -3.34 -17.24 0.20
CA GLY A 78 -2.37 -18.15 0.79
C GLY A 78 -2.35 -18.09 2.32
N LEU A 79 -2.44 -16.89 2.92
CA LEU A 79 -2.47 -16.70 4.38
C LEU A 79 -3.76 -17.20 5.04
N GLU A 80 -4.88 -17.30 4.30
CA GLU A 80 -6.09 -17.96 4.79
C GLU A 80 -5.86 -19.46 5.01
N LEU A 81 -4.99 -20.07 4.20
CA LEU A 81 -4.61 -21.49 4.30
C LEU A 81 -3.42 -21.72 5.25
N ALA A 82 -2.47 -20.78 5.27
CA ALA A 82 -1.27 -20.84 6.08
C ALA A 82 -1.04 -19.51 6.83
N PRO A 83 -1.74 -19.24 7.94
CA PRO A 83 -1.67 -17.96 8.65
C PRO A 83 -0.31 -17.60 9.24
N GLU A 84 0.57 -18.59 9.40
CA GLU A 84 1.92 -18.46 9.97
C GLU A 84 3.02 -18.43 8.88
N ASP A 85 2.64 -18.37 7.61
CA ASP A 85 3.58 -18.27 6.50
C ASP A 85 4.21 -16.86 6.46
N ALA A 86 5.44 -16.76 6.98
CA ALA A 86 6.17 -15.50 7.05
C ALA A 86 6.48 -14.92 5.66
N TRP A 87 6.68 -15.76 4.65
CA TRP A 87 6.96 -15.31 3.29
C TRP A 87 5.72 -14.65 2.67
N LEU A 88 4.55 -15.30 2.77
CA LEU A 88 3.30 -14.72 2.26
C LEU A 88 2.93 -13.43 3.00
N ALA A 89 3.12 -13.39 4.32
CA ALA A 89 2.85 -12.20 5.12
C ALA A 89 3.78 -11.03 4.75
N GLU A 90 5.06 -11.32 4.53
CA GLU A 90 6.04 -10.34 4.10
C GLU A 90 5.75 -9.82 2.68
N ARG A 91 5.39 -10.71 1.75
CA ARG A 91 4.99 -10.31 0.38
C ARG A 91 3.71 -9.49 0.36
N ALA A 92 2.73 -9.79 1.21
CA ALA A 92 1.54 -8.98 1.38
C ALA A 92 1.89 -7.55 1.84
N ALA A 93 2.81 -7.41 2.79
CA ALA A 93 3.28 -6.11 3.26
C ALA A 93 4.03 -5.35 2.15
N ALA A 94 4.92 -6.02 1.42
CA ALA A 94 5.63 -5.44 0.30
C ALA A 94 4.67 -4.94 -0.80
N ALA A 95 3.67 -5.75 -1.16
CA ALA A 95 2.66 -5.38 -2.16
C ALA A 95 1.80 -4.19 -1.72
N ALA A 96 1.40 -4.13 -0.45
CA ALA A 96 0.65 -2.99 0.09
C ALA A 96 1.48 -1.70 0.11
N LEU A 97 2.76 -1.78 0.50
CA LEU A 97 3.69 -0.65 0.45
C LEU A 97 3.93 -0.15 -0.98
N ALA A 98 4.02 -1.05 -1.95
CA ALA A 98 4.16 -0.70 -3.36
C ALA A 98 2.91 0.02 -3.91
N GLN A 99 1.72 -0.36 -3.42
CA GLN A 99 0.46 0.34 -3.69
C GLN A 99 0.34 1.68 -2.96
N ARG A 100 1.21 1.95 -1.99
CA ARG A 100 1.12 3.07 -1.04
C ARG A 100 -0.16 3.04 -0.22
N ASP A 101 -0.63 1.85 0.12
CA ASP A 101 -1.78 1.65 1.00
C ASP A 101 -1.27 1.41 2.44
N GLY A 102 -1.34 2.46 3.27
CA GLY A 102 -0.84 2.42 4.64
C GLY A 102 -1.63 1.47 5.54
N ASP A 103 -2.94 1.38 5.38
CA ASP A 103 -3.83 0.55 6.20
C ASP A 103 -3.66 -0.94 5.85
N ALA A 104 -3.57 -1.26 4.55
CA ALA A 104 -3.26 -2.61 4.09
C ALA A 104 -1.85 -3.04 4.52
N ALA A 105 -0.88 -2.14 4.48
CA ALA A 105 0.49 -2.42 4.94
C ALA A 105 0.54 -2.70 6.44
N ALA A 106 -0.19 -1.92 7.26
CA ALA A 106 -0.29 -2.16 8.70
C ALA A 106 -0.90 -3.54 9.00
N THR A 107 -2.00 -3.89 8.32
CA THR A 107 -2.65 -5.21 8.46
C THR A 107 -1.71 -6.36 8.09
N ALA A 108 -0.98 -6.23 6.99
CA ALA A 108 -0.02 -7.24 6.56
C ALA A 108 1.18 -7.35 7.52
N LEU A 109 1.62 -6.24 8.11
CA LEU A 109 2.69 -6.24 9.11
C LEU A 109 2.28 -6.94 10.41
N GLU A 110 1.02 -6.81 10.83
CA GLU A 110 0.50 -7.59 11.97
C GLU A 110 0.50 -9.09 11.69
N ALA A 111 0.17 -9.50 10.46
CA ALA A 111 0.28 -10.89 10.03
C ALA A 111 1.74 -11.36 10.03
N LEU A 112 2.67 -10.54 9.52
CA LEU A 112 4.10 -10.85 9.51
C LEU A 112 4.63 -10.99 10.94
N ASP A 113 4.30 -10.07 11.84
CA ASP A 113 4.72 -10.15 13.24
C ASP A 113 4.21 -11.42 13.94
N ARG A 114 3.00 -11.91 13.58
CA ARG A 114 2.49 -13.20 14.08
C ARG A 114 3.29 -14.36 13.52
N ALA A 115 3.52 -14.41 12.21
CA ALA A 115 4.31 -15.45 11.56
C ALA A 115 5.75 -15.51 12.12
N VAL A 116 6.41 -14.35 12.30
CA VAL A 116 7.76 -14.27 12.86
C VAL A 116 7.82 -14.80 14.30
N ARG A 117 6.78 -14.58 15.11
CA ARG A 117 6.74 -15.13 16.48
C ARG A 117 6.64 -16.66 16.49
N ALA A 118 5.99 -17.26 15.50
CA ALA A 118 5.87 -18.71 15.36
C ALA A 118 7.18 -19.39 14.92
N LEU A 119 8.06 -18.66 14.22
CA LEU A 119 9.34 -19.18 13.76
C LEU A 119 10.33 -19.53 14.88
N PRO A 120 11.21 -20.53 14.67
CA PRO A 120 12.37 -20.80 15.51
C PRO A 120 13.25 -19.57 15.69
N ALA A 121 13.81 -19.39 16.90
CA ALA A 121 14.64 -18.23 17.23
C ALA A 121 15.76 -17.87 16.22
N PRO A 122 16.48 -18.85 15.63
CA PRO A 122 17.53 -18.56 14.66
C PRO A 122 17.02 -17.91 13.36
N GLU A 123 15.81 -18.26 12.94
CA GLU A 123 15.21 -17.81 11.67
C GLU A 123 14.55 -16.43 11.80
N ARG A 124 14.18 -16.02 13.02
CA ARG A 124 13.48 -14.74 13.28
C ARG A 124 14.26 -13.50 12.88
N GLY A 125 15.60 -13.57 12.85
CA GLY A 125 16.47 -12.41 12.64
C GLY A 125 16.18 -11.69 11.32
N VAL A 126 16.18 -12.44 10.22
CA VAL A 126 15.97 -11.89 8.86
C VAL A 126 14.59 -11.25 8.74
N TRP A 127 13.56 -11.98 9.17
CA TRP A 127 12.18 -11.50 9.06
C TRP A 127 11.91 -10.27 9.94
N LYS A 128 12.51 -10.21 11.13
CA LYS A 128 12.40 -9.03 12.00
C LYS A 128 13.02 -7.80 11.35
N THR A 129 14.17 -7.94 10.69
CA THR A 129 14.77 -6.84 9.94
C THR A 129 13.87 -6.36 8.80
N SER A 130 13.24 -7.27 8.05
CA SER A 130 12.26 -6.91 7.02
C SER A 130 11.03 -6.20 7.59
N ALA A 131 10.44 -6.74 8.66
CA ALA A 131 9.29 -6.14 9.33
C ALA A 131 9.59 -4.73 9.84
N ASP A 132 10.76 -4.51 10.45
CA ASP A 132 11.16 -3.19 10.95
C ASP A 132 11.35 -2.16 9.82
N LEU A 133 11.89 -2.57 8.66
CA LEU A 133 11.99 -1.70 7.48
C LEU A 133 10.61 -1.31 6.95
N TYR A 134 9.74 -2.29 6.79
CA TYR A 134 8.39 -2.09 6.27
C TYR A 134 7.55 -1.24 7.19
N ARG A 135 7.67 -1.44 8.52
CA ARG A 135 6.96 -0.63 9.51
C ARG A 135 7.32 0.84 9.42
N ARG A 136 8.62 1.17 9.33
CA ARG A 136 9.05 2.57 9.12
C ARG A 136 8.44 3.17 7.87
N THR A 137 8.38 2.41 6.78
CA THR A 137 7.81 2.87 5.51
C THR A 137 6.30 3.07 5.61
N ALA A 138 5.58 2.15 6.25
CA ALA A 138 4.14 2.25 6.48
C ALA A 138 3.81 3.48 7.34
N ASP A 139 4.56 3.72 8.41
CA ASP A 139 4.38 4.88 9.29
C ASP A 139 4.57 6.20 8.53
N GLU A 140 5.58 6.28 7.66
CA GLU A 140 5.80 7.43 6.77
C GLU A 140 4.61 7.65 5.82
N LEU A 141 4.07 6.60 5.21
CA LEU A 141 2.91 6.67 4.32
C LEU A 141 1.67 7.17 5.06
N VAL A 142 1.35 6.57 6.21
CA VAL A 142 0.20 6.96 7.04
C VAL A 142 0.33 8.41 7.50
N ALA A 143 1.54 8.85 7.90
CA ALA A 143 1.79 10.23 8.27
C ALA A 143 1.54 11.20 7.09
N LEU A 144 2.00 10.85 5.89
CA LEU A 144 1.79 11.62 4.67
C LEU A 144 0.30 11.72 4.32
N GLU A 145 -0.43 10.61 4.35
CA GLU A 145 -1.88 10.57 4.09
C GLU A 145 -2.67 11.45 5.04
N ARG A 146 -2.38 11.36 6.35
CA ARG A 146 -2.99 12.21 7.38
C ARG A 146 -2.69 13.69 7.14
N SER A 147 -1.45 14.02 6.77
CA SER A 147 -1.07 15.40 6.46
C SER A 147 -1.84 15.95 5.25
N GLY A 148 -1.99 15.15 4.19
CA GLY A 148 -2.72 15.52 2.98
C GLY A 148 -4.23 15.61 3.20
N ALA A 149 -4.81 14.74 4.03
CA ALA A 149 -6.20 14.83 4.44
C ALA A 149 -6.47 16.13 5.21
N ARG A 150 -5.62 16.48 6.17
CA ARG A 150 -5.72 17.75 6.92
C ARG A 150 -5.62 18.97 6.01
N ALA A 151 -4.65 18.99 5.09
CA ALA A 151 -4.50 20.09 4.14
C ALA A 151 -5.75 20.27 3.25
N ARG A 152 -6.34 19.18 2.76
CA ARG A 152 -7.60 19.22 1.99
C ARG A 152 -8.77 19.74 2.81
N THR A 153 -8.88 19.32 4.07
CA THR A 153 -9.93 19.81 4.97
C THR A 153 -9.78 21.30 5.23
N LEU A 154 -8.57 21.77 5.54
CA LEU A 154 -8.29 23.20 5.77
C LEU A 154 -8.57 24.05 4.53
N ALA A 155 -8.20 23.56 3.35
CA ALA A 155 -8.50 24.23 2.08
C ALA A 155 -10.01 24.36 1.87
N ARG A 156 -10.78 23.27 2.09
CA ARG A 156 -12.24 23.29 1.99
C ARG A 156 -12.87 24.27 2.97
N THR A 157 -12.47 24.26 4.23
CA THR A 157 -13.00 25.19 5.23
C THR A 157 -12.69 26.64 4.88
N THR A 158 -11.50 26.91 4.34
CA THR A 158 -11.10 28.25 3.92
C THR A 158 -11.94 28.72 2.73
N VAL A 159 -12.12 27.88 1.72
CA VAL A 159 -12.99 28.18 0.56
C VAL A 159 -14.41 28.44 1.01
N LEU A 160 -14.97 27.61 1.89
CA LEU A 160 -16.32 27.80 2.41
C LEU A 160 -16.45 29.10 3.23
N ALA A 161 -15.45 29.45 4.04
CA ALA A 161 -15.44 30.70 4.80
C ALA A 161 -15.36 31.93 3.87
N LEU A 162 -14.53 31.88 2.82
CA LEU A 162 -14.43 32.96 1.83
C LEU A 162 -15.74 33.12 1.05
N LEU A 163 -16.38 32.01 0.65
CA LEU A 163 -17.70 32.04 0.01
C LEU A 163 -18.76 32.62 0.94
N GLY A 164 -18.79 32.21 2.21
CA GLY A 164 -19.71 32.75 3.21
C GLY A 164 -19.51 34.25 3.44
N ALA A 165 -18.26 34.71 3.55
CA ALA A 165 -17.93 36.12 3.68
C ALA A 165 -18.35 36.94 2.45
N ALA A 166 -18.14 36.40 1.23
CA ALA A 166 -18.58 37.04 0.00
C ALA A 166 -20.12 37.17 -0.07
N VAL A 167 -20.86 36.12 0.31
CA VAL A 167 -22.33 36.15 0.36
C VAL A 167 -22.82 37.19 1.38
N LEU A 168 -22.21 37.26 2.56
CA LEU A 168 -22.56 38.26 3.57
C LEU A 168 -22.24 39.68 3.10
N ALA A 169 -21.10 39.90 2.43
CA ALA A 169 -20.72 41.20 1.89
C ALA A 169 -21.69 41.66 0.78
N VAL A 170 -22.08 40.77 -0.13
CA VAL A 170 -23.08 41.05 -1.17
C VAL A 170 -24.45 41.34 -0.55
N GLY A 171 -24.90 40.51 0.39
CA GLY A 171 -26.19 40.72 1.07
C GLY A 171 -26.25 42.01 1.87
N TRP A 172 -25.14 42.39 2.53
CA TRP A 172 -25.03 43.66 3.25
C TRP A 172 -25.00 44.85 2.29
N GLY A 173 -24.27 44.74 1.17
CA GLY A 173 -24.26 45.76 0.11
C GLY A 173 -25.64 46.02 -0.49
N LEU A 174 -26.40 44.96 -0.78
CA LEU A 174 -27.77 45.05 -1.29
C LEU A 174 -28.71 45.75 -0.30
N ARG A 175 -28.69 45.37 0.99
CA ARG A 175 -29.51 46.06 2.02
C ARG A 175 -29.21 47.54 2.15
N ARG A 176 -27.93 47.93 2.03
CA ARG A 176 -27.53 49.33 2.11
C ARG A 176 -28.03 50.14 0.91
N ALA A 177 -28.03 49.56 -0.27
CA ALA A 177 -28.57 50.19 -1.48
C ALA A 177 -30.08 50.43 -1.37
N ASP A 178 -30.85 49.47 -0.85
CA ASP A 178 -32.29 49.63 -0.61
C ASP A 178 -32.58 50.74 0.42
N SER A 179 -31.73 50.87 1.44
CA SER A 179 -31.86 51.90 2.47
C SER A 179 -31.65 53.32 1.90
N ALA A 180 -30.76 53.47 0.91
CA ALA A 180 -30.42 54.76 0.32
C ALA A 180 -31.48 55.27 -0.67
N HIS A 181 -32.27 54.39 -1.29
CA HIS A 181 -33.36 54.79 -2.19
C HIS A 181 -34.60 55.30 -1.46
N LEU A 182 -34.75 55.04 -0.17
CA LEU A 182 -35.87 55.53 0.65
C LEU A 182 -35.65 56.93 1.23
N GLU A 183 -34.45 57.50 1.08
CA GLU A 183 -34.11 58.86 1.56
C GLU A 183 -34.06 59.92 0.44
N GLN A 184 -34.47 59.59 -0.78
CA GLN A 184 -34.65 60.60 -1.83
C GLN A 184 -36.10 61.15 -1.78
N PRO A 185 -36.29 62.46 -1.49
CA PRO A 185 -37.60 63.10 -1.43
C PRO A 185 -38.26 63.31 -2.79
#